data_AF-A0A963EU86-F1
#
_entry.id   AF-A0A963EU86-F1
#
_cell.length_a   1.000
_cell.length_b   1.000
_cell.length_c   1.000
_cell.angle_alpha   90.00
_cell.angle_beta   90.00
_cell.angle_gamma   90.00
#
_symmetry.space_group_name_H-M   'P 1'
#
loop_
_entity.id
_entity.type
_entity.pdbx_description
1 polymer ?
#
loop_
_entity_poly.entity_id
_entity_poly.type
_entity_poly.pdbx_seq_one_letter_code
_entity_poly.pdbx_strand_id
1 'polypeptide(L)' 'VAGANIEVDMIVQNIGKDETTDFTFTVHRNDYHKALELLRETAEVLGAREVFGTKNIVKLSLVGVGMRSHAGIA' A
#
# COMPACT_ATOMS: atom_id res chain seq x y z
N VAL A 1 -6.52 6.26 8.19
CA VAL A 1 -6.33 7.09 6.97
C VAL A 1 -7.60 7.74 6.45
N ALA A 2 -8.71 7.00 6.24
CA ALA A 2 -9.96 7.57 5.71
C ALA A 2 -10.54 8.73 6.54
N GLY A 3 -10.51 8.62 7.88
CA GLY A 3 -10.94 9.72 8.78
C GLY A 3 -10.08 10.99 8.69
N ALA A 4 -8.91 10.92 8.05
CA ALA A 4 -8.05 12.06 7.77
C ALA A 4 -8.23 12.62 6.34
N ASN A 5 -9.21 12.12 5.59
CA ASN A 5 -9.56 12.51 4.23
C ASN A 5 -8.40 12.33 3.22
N ILE A 6 -7.60 11.27 3.40
CA ILE A 6 -6.49 10.88 2.52
C ILE A 6 -7.01 9.85 1.51
N GLU A 7 -6.82 10.12 0.22
CA GLU A 7 -7.19 9.22 -0.86
C GLU A 7 -6.16 8.10 -1.02
N VAL A 8 -6.66 6.86 -1.14
CA VAL A 8 -5.85 5.65 -1.31
C VAL A 8 -6.11 5.08 -2.69
N ASP A 9 -5.04 4.72 -3.42
CA ASP A 9 -5.12 4.14 -4.77
C ASP A 9 -4.98 2.62 -4.74
N MET A 10 -3.76 2.10 -4.54
CA MET A 10 -3.53 0.67 -4.43
C MET A 10 -3.53 0.23 -2.98
N ILE A 11 -4.13 -0.93 -2.69
CA ILE A 11 -3.98 -1.65 -1.43
C ILE A 11 -3.46 -3.04 -1.78
N VAL A 12 -2.37 -3.43 -1.13
CA VAL A 12 -1.71 -4.73 -1.30
C VAL A 12 -1.48 -5.32 0.08
N GLN A 13 -2.01 -6.52 0.28
CA GLN A 13 -1.77 -7.32 1.48
C GLN A 13 -1.39 -8.72 1.01
N ASN A 14 -0.24 -9.22 1.45
CA ASN A 14 0.18 -10.57 1.11
C ASN A 14 -0.40 -11.59 2.12
N ILE A 15 -0.30 -12.87 1.79
CA ILE A 15 -0.58 -13.94 2.76
C ILE A 15 0.47 -13.85 3.87
N GLY A 16 -0.02 -13.76 5.11
CA GLY A 16 0.81 -13.62 6.30
C GLY A 16 1.60 -14.87 6.64
N LYS A 17 2.62 -14.71 7.47
CA LYS A 17 3.38 -15.79 8.12
C LYS A 17 3.50 -15.47 9.60
N ASP A 18 3.51 -16.49 10.45
CA ASP A 18 3.68 -16.35 11.90
C ASP A 18 2.63 -15.39 12.51
N GLU A 19 1.37 -15.52 12.05
CA GLU A 19 0.22 -14.70 12.46
C GLU A 19 0.33 -13.19 12.17
N THR A 20 1.35 -12.77 11.40
CA THR A 20 1.57 -11.39 10.97
C THR A 20 1.50 -11.27 9.46
N THR A 21 1.17 -10.07 8.95
CA THR A 21 1.23 -9.78 7.52
C THR A 21 1.58 -8.31 7.28
N ASP A 22 2.14 -8.06 6.10
CA ASP A 22 2.43 -6.71 5.63
C ASP A 22 1.22 -6.12 4.93
N PHE A 23 0.92 -4.86 5.25
CA PHE A 23 -0.15 -4.09 4.65
C PHE A 23 0.43 -2.85 3.98
N THR A 24 0.36 -2.78 2.66
CA THR A 24 0.92 -1.69 1.85
C THR A 24 -0.18 -0.98 1.09
N PHE A 25 -0.09 0.35 1.01
CA PHE A 25 -0.96 1.11 0.15
C PHE A 25 -0.26 2.33 -0.44
N THR A 26 -0.80 2.88 -1.53
CA THR A 26 -0.31 4.11 -2.15
C THR A 26 -1.27 5.27 -1.89
N VAL A 27 -0.70 6.46 -1.73
CA VAL A 27 -1.41 7.74 -1.60
C VAL A 27 -0.80 8.76 -2.55
N HIS A 28 -1.49 9.87 -2.78
CA HIS A 28 -0.92 10.98 -3.51
C HIS A 28 0.32 11.54 -2.78
N ARG A 29 1.34 12.01 -3.50
CA ARG A 29 2.60 12.51 -2.91
C ARG A 29 2.39 13.64 -1.90
N ASN A 30 1.35 14.46 -2.11
CA ASN A 30 0.98 15.56 -1.22
C ASN A 30 0.53 15.05 0.16
N ASP A 31 -0.04 13.85 0.23
CA ASP A 31 -0.55 13.27 1.48
C ASP A 31 0.46 12.38 2.20
N TYR A 32 1.64 12.14 1.60
CA TYR A 32 2.63 11.19 2.11
C TYR A 32 3.01 11.44 3.58
N HIS A 33 3.31 12.70 3.96
CA HIS A 33 3.76 13.00 5.33
C HIS A 33 2.66 12.70 6.34
N LYS A 34 1.44 13.20 6.06
CA LYS A 34 0.26 13.00 6.90
C LYS A 34 -0.11 11.52 7.03
N ALA A 35 -0.04 10.77 5.93
CA ALA A 35 -0.30 9.34 5.92
C ALA A 35 0.73 8.56 6.76
N LEU A 36 2.02 8.92 6.63
CA LEU A 36 3.11 8.26 7.35
C LEU A 36 3.03 8.50 8.87
N GLU A 37 2.73 9.73 9.29
CA GLU A 37 2.53 10.08 10.70
C GLU A 37 1.36 9.31 11.31
N LEU A 38 0.21 9.33 10.64
CA LEU A 38 -0.98 8.60 11.09
C LEU A 38 -0.74 7.08 11.17
N LEU A 39 0.03 6.54 10.22
CA LEU A 39 0.40 5.12 10.23
C LEU A 39 1.29 4.77 11.41
N ARG A 40 2.24 5.63 11.79
CA ARG A 40 3.11 5.40 12.96
C ARG A 40 2.29 5.33 14.24
N GLU A 41 1.37 6.27 14.44
CA GLU A 41 0.44 6.25 15.59
C GLU A 41 -0.42 4.97 15.59
N THR A 42 -0.93 4.60 14.42
CA THR A 42 -1.75 3.38 14.29
C THR A 42 -0.92 2.11 14.56
N ALA A 43 0.33 2.08 14.10
CA ALA A 43 1.24 0.97 14.31
C ALA A 43 1.60 0.77 15.79
N GLU A 44 1.78 1.85 16.54
CA GLU A 44 2.00 1.78 17.99
C GLU A 44 0.78 1.16 18.70
N VAL A 45 -0.43 1.57 18.33
CA VAL A 45 -1.68 1.02 18.90
C VAL A 45 -1.87 -0.46 18.56
N LEU A 46 -1.49 -0.87 17.34
CA LEU A 46 -1.64 -2.25 16.86
C LEU A 46 -0.46 -3.16 17.22
N GLY A 47 0.65 -2.61 17.75
CA GLY A 47 1.87 -3.37 18.01
C GLY A 47 2.58 -3.86 16.74
N ALA A 48 2.45 -3.12 15.62
CA ALA A 48 3.12 -3.48 14.38
C ALA A 48 4.64 -3.27 14.49
N ARG A 49 5.41 -4.12 13.80
CA ARG A 49 6.88 -4.12 13.88
C ARG A 49 7.50 -2.80 13.44
N GLU A 50 7.04 -2.25 12.33
CA GLU A 50 7.60 -1.04 11.73
C GLU A 50 6.62 -0.38 10.76
N VAL A 51 6.88 0.89 10.45
CA VAL A 51 6.21 1.65 9.39
C VAL A 51 7.27 2.32 8.54
N PHE A 52 7.23 2.07 7.23
CA PHE A 52 8.11 2.71 6.26
C PHE A 52 7.34 3.11 5.00
N GLY A 53 7.90 4.03 4.22
CA GLY A 53 7.34 4.44 2.94
C GLY A 53 8.34 5.25 2.13
N THR A 54 8.13 5.31 0.82
CA THR A 54 8.98 6.08 -0.11
C THR A 54 8.13 6.90 -1.08
N LYS A 55 8.64 8.08 -1.48
CA LYS A 55 8.04 8.90 -2.54
C LYS A 55 8.63 8.61 -3.92
N ASN A 56 9.77 7.92 -3.97
CA ASN A 56 10.55 7.70 -5.18
C ASN A 56 10.11 6.41 -5.90
N ILE A 57 8.83 6.35 -6.23
CA ILE A 57 8.20 5.26 -6.96
C ILE A 57 7.25 5.81 -8.03
N VAL A 58 6.97 4.99 -9.03
CA VAL A 58 5.96 5.25 -10.07
C VAL A 58 5.09 4.01 -10.25
N LYS A 59 3.79 4.20 -10.52
CA LYS A 59 2.87 3.11 -10.85
C LYS A 59 2.79 2.99 -12.36
N LEU A 60 3.21 1.83 -12.89
CA LEU A 60 2.98 1.44 -14.28
C LEU A 60 1.92 0.35 -14.30
N SER A 61 1.02 0.40 -15.27
CA SER A 61 -0.03 -0.61 -15.42
C SER A 61 -0.25 -0.89 -16.90
N LEU A 62 -0.26 -2.17 -17.25
CA LEU A 62 -0.63 -2.64 -18.58
C LEU A 62 -2.08 -3.11 -18.53
N VAL A 63 -2.90 -2.60 -19.44
CA VAL A 63 -4.33 -2.92 -19.51
C VAL A 63 -4.63 -3.48 -20.90
N GLY A 64 -5.20 -4.67 -20.96
CA GLY A 64 -5.57 -5.32 -22.22
C GLY A 64 -6.53 -6.49 -22.01
N VAL A 65 -7.39 -6.73 -22.99
CA VAL A 65 -8.45 -7.78 -22.91
C VAL A 65 -7.89 -9.21 -22.94
N GLY A 66 -6.68 -9.41 -23.46
CA GLY A 66 -6.06 -10.73 -23.66
C GLY A 66 -5.20 -11.24 -22.50
N MET A 67 -5.04 -10.47 -21.42
CA MET A 67 -4.10 -10.79 -20.33
C MET A 67 -4.44 -12.08 -19.58
N ARG A 68 -5.73 -12.47 -19.53
CA ARG A 68 -6.16 -13.73 -18.93
C ARG A 68 -5.94 -14.95 -19.84
N SER A 69 -5.96 -14.73 -21.15
CA SER A 69 -6.07 -15.81 -22.15
C SER A 69 -4.73 -16.31 -22.67
N HIS A 70 -3.65 -15.55 -22.47
CA HIS A 70 -2.32 -15.91 -22.94
C HIS A 70 -1.36 -15.99 -21.74
N ALA A 71 -0.84 -17.18 -21.49
CA ALA A 71 0.19 -17.39 -20.47
C ALA A 71 1.48 -16.65 -20.87
N GLY A 72 2.22 -16.14 -19.87
CA GLY A 72 3.53 -15.49 -20.07
C GLY A 72 3.49 -13.98 -20.36
N ILE A 73 2.37 -13.30 -20.13
CA ILE A 73 2.26 -11.83 -20.26
C ILE A 73 2.79 -11.08 -19.02
N ALA A 74 2.88 -11.74 -17.86
CA ALA A 74 3.29 -11.18 -16.57
C ALA A 74 4.59 -11.78 -16.05
#